data_AF-A0ABD5XD32-F1
#
_entry.id   AF-A0ABD5XD32-F1
#
_cell.length_a   1.000
_cell.length_b   1.000
_cell.length_c   1.000
_cell.angle_alpha   90.00
_cell.angle_beta   90.00
_cell.angle_gamma   90.00
#
_symmetry.space_group_name_H-M   'P 1'
#
loop_
_entity.id
_entity.type
_entity.pdbx_description
1 polymer ?
#
loop_
_entity_poly.entity_id
_entity_poly.type
_entity_poly.pdbx_seq_one_letter_code
_entity_poly.pdbx_strand_id
1 'polypeptide(L)'
;MRLRKLALLLAVVGLVCLPAPAYLPALADATSPPPKVSNSYRAETVSLANQSDVEHIVRRHGRAVSISVHQVGQRYSAGEYRAPNETRETLETAMRKGTARTAAVGAQADLRAIARNNTYVHDAYGEREQYYRFSVEENGSLVTARNVTLQRVANATVERGAYSYERLSPEARETVDRVLRNSSDGDGYRPRVNDAFVDRLPALVEKEGTLHSITAYTHVDDFGFGTALVVGLGVAGVGAVLLLVGGAVYAVAWWRE
;
A
#
# COMPACT_ATOMS: atom_id res chain seq x y z
N MET A 1 46.29 35.45 -27.55
CA MET A 1 46.14 34.00 -27.87
C MET A 1 45.79 33.07 -26.69
N ARG A 2 46.53 32.99 -25.55
CA ARG A 2 46.20 32.07 -24.42
C ARG A 2 44.88 32.40 -23.70
N LEU A 3 44.59 33.70 -23.48
CA LEU A 3 43.35 34.18 -22.85
C LEU A 3 42.09 33.87 -23.65
N ARG A 4 42.16 33.96 -24.99
CA ARG A 4 41.05 33.60 -25.88
C ARG A 4 40.72 32.11 -25.82
N LYS A 5 41.74 31.24 -25.79
CA LYS A 5 41.55 29.79 -25.61
C LYS A 5 40.91 29.46 -24.26
N LEU A 6 41.34 30.12 -23.19
CA LEU A 6 40.73 29.98 -21.87
C LEU A 6 39.27 30.43 -21.86
N ALA A 7 38.97 31.61 -22.41
CA ALA A 7 37.61 32.13 -22.50
C ALA A 7 36.67 31.20 -23.28
N LEU A 8 37.15 30.66 -24.41
CA LEU A 8 36.40 29.73 -25.24
C LEU A 8 36.16 28.40 -24.52
N LEU A 9 37.14 27.91 -23.75
CA LEU A 9 36.99 26.73 -22.91
C LEU A 9 35.94 26.94 -21.80
N LEU A 10 35.97 28.09 -21.13
CA LEU A 10 34.95 28.45 -20.12
C LEU A 10 33.55 28.52 -20.74
N ALA A 11 33.42 29.10 -21.94
CA ALA A 11 32.15 29.19 -22.64
C ALA A 11 31.62 27.81 -23.06
N VAL A 12 32.48 26.92 -23.58
CA VAL A 12 32.09 25.55 -23.96
C VAL A 12 31.65 24.75 -22.74
N VAL A 13 32.42 24.79 -21.64
CA VAL A 13 32.04 24.10 -20.40
C VAL A 13 30.72 24.67 -19.86
N GLY A 14 30.57 26.00 -19.87
CA GLY A 14 29.34 26.64 -19.42
C GLY A 14 28.10 26.25 -20.25
N LEU A 15 28.26 26.17 -21.57
CA LEU A 15 27.19 25.73 -22.48
C LEU A 15 26.77 24.28 -22.22
N VAL A 16 27.71 23.39 -21.93
CA VAL A 16 27.43 21.98 -21.60
C VAL A 16 26.68 21.85 -20.27
N CYS A 17 26.96 22.73 -19.30
CA CYS A 17 26.32 22.72 -17.99
C CYS A 17 24.89 23.30 -17.99
N LEU A 18 24.52 24.18 -18.92
CA LEU A 18 23.18 24.80 -18.97
C LEU A 18 22.00 23.81 -19.04
N PRO A 19 22.01 22.77 -19.90
CA PRO A 19 20.90 21.82 -19.96
C PRO A 19 20.90 20.78 -18.82
N ALA A 20 21.80 20.87 -17.84
CA ALA A 20 21.88 19.95 -16.70
C ALA A 20 20.54 19.70 -15.97
N PRO A 21 19.65 20.70 -15.77
CA PRO A 21 18.35 20.47 -15.15
C PRO A 21 17.43 19.57 -16.00
N ALA A 22 17.66 19.48 -17.31
CA ALA A 22 16.84 18.67 -18.21
C ALA A 22 17.30 17.21 -18.29
N TYR A 23 18.61 16.93 -18.25
CA TYR A 23 19.14 15.58 -18.44
C TYR A 23 19.60 14.87 -17.16
N LEU A 24 19.98 15.59 -16.09
CA LEU A 24 20.37 14.95 -14.84
C LEU A 24 19.23 14.24 -14.11
N PRO A 25 17.98 14.75 -14.11
CA PRO A 25 16.84 13.98 -13.61
C PRO A 25 16.66 12.67 -14.41
N ALA A 26 16.74 12.72 -15.74
CA ALA A 26 16.60 11.52 -16.58
C ALA A 26 17.73 10.50 -16.36
N LEU A 27 18.98 10.95 -16.18
CA LEU A 27 20.10 10.09 -15.80
C LEU A 27 19.94 9.51 -14.40
N ALA A 28 19.44 10.32 -13.46
CA ALA A 28 19.13 9.85 -12.12
C ALA A 28 18.03 8.78 -12.17
N ASP A 29 16.96 8.98 -12.93
CA ASP A 29 15.90 7.98 -13.08
C ASP A 29 16.43 6.68 -13.72
N ALA A 30 17.34 6.78 -14.69
CA ALA A 30 17.94 5.62 -15.36
C ALA A 30 18.90 4.81 -14.47
N THR A 31 19.48 5.43 -13.44
CA THR A 31 20.50 4.81 -12.57
C THR A 31 20.02 4.60 -11.14
N SER A 32 18.87 5.18 -10.78
CA SER A 32 18.30 5.08 -9.46
C SER A 32 17.68 3.71 -9.24
N PRO A 33 17.73 3.18 -8.00
CA PRO A 33 16.96 2.00 -7.67
C PRO A 33 15.46 2.24 -7.92
N PRO A 34 14.67 1.18 -8.17
CA PRO A 34 13.24 1.31 -8.36
C PRO A 34 12.58 2.13 -7.24
N PRO A 35 11.52 2.90 -7.57
CA PRO A 35 10.86 3.74 -6.58
C PRO A 35 10.36 2.88 -5.43
N LYS A 36 10.32 3.47 -4.25
CA LYS A 36 9.73 2.84 -3.09
C LYS A 36 8.23 3.11 -3.06
N VAL A 37 7.46 2.21 -2.47
CA VAL A 37 6.03 2.42 -2.27
C VAL A 37 5.79 3.57 -1.29
N SER A 38 4.63 4.21 -1.37
CA SER A 38 4.32 5.36 -0.50
C SER A 38 4.14 4.98 0.97
N ASN A 39 3.85 3.72 1.28
CA ASN A 39 3.64 3.28 2.66
C ASN A 39 4.91 2.67 3.26
N SER A 40 5.28 3.06 4.48
CA SER A 40 6.18 2.26 5.29
C SER A 40 5.42 1.20 6.07
N TYR A 41 6.06 0.07 6.33
CA TYR A 41 5.47 -1.07 7.01
C TYR A 41 6.23 -1.41 8.27
N ARG A 42 5.47 -1.78 9.30
CA ARG A 42 5.96 -2.29 10.58
C ARG A 42 5.25 -3.60 10.91
N ALA A 43 5.98 -4.49 11.56
CA ALA A 43 5.48 -5.74 12.10
C ALA A 43 5.39 -5.67 13.62
N GLU A 44 4.28 -6.19 14.14
CA GLU A 44 4.08 -6.42 15.58
C GLU A 44 3.86 -7.92 15.78
N THR A 45 4.46 -8.49 16.82
CA THR A 45 4.14 -9.86 17.23
C THR A 45 2.76 -9.88 17.87
N VAL A 46 1.92 -10.81 17.42
CA VAL A 46 0.54 -10.95 17.90
C VAL A 46 0.29 -12.40 18.30
N SER A 47 -0.54 -12.61 19.32
CA SER A 47 -0.89 -13.95 19.80
C SER A 47 -2.39 -14.17 19.87
N LEU A 48 -2.86 -15.32 19.38
CA LEU A 48 -4.25 -15.75 19.55
C LEU A 48 -4.62 -16.05 21.02
N ALA A 49 -3.64 -16.14 21.93
CA ALA A 49 -3.89 -16.31 23.36
C ALA A 49 -4.15 -14.98 24.08
N ASN A 50 -3.86 -13.84 23.46
CA ASN A 50 -4.05 -12.51 24.02
C ASN A 50 -5.29 -11.84 23.42
N GLN A 51 -6.25 -11.46 24.25
CA GLN A 51 -7.51 -10.88 23.79
C GLN A 51 -7.31 -9.55 23.02
N SER A 52 -6.37 -8.71 23.44
CA SER A 52 -6.07 -7.46 22.72
C SER A 52 -5.56 -7.79 21.32
N ASP A 53 -4.65 -8.76 21.19
CA ASP A 53 -4.10 -9.16 19.90
C ASP A 53 -5.16 -9.78 18.98
N VAL A 54 -6.12 -10.52 19.55
CA VAL A 54 -7.28 -11.06 18.82
C VAL A 54 -8.10 -9.93 18.19
N GLU A 55 -8.38 -8.86 18.94
CA GLU A 55 -9.05 -7.67 18.41
C GLU A 55 -8.22 -6.98 17.32
N HIS A 56 -6.91 -6.85 17.53
CA HIS A 56 -5.98 -6.29 16.56
C HIS A 56 -5.93 -7.09 15.25
N ILE A 57 -5.89 -8.43 15.33
CA ILE A 57 -5.88 -9.33 14.16
C ILE A 57 -7.17 -9.16 13.35
N VAL A 58 -8.34 -9.23 14.00
CA VAL A 58 -9.62 -9.15 13.30
C VAL A 58 -9.81 -7.77 12.67
N ARG A 59 -9.49 -6.69 13.39
CA ARG A 59 -9.62 -5.33 12.86
C ARG A 59 -8.74 -5.07 11.65
N ARG A 60 -7.50 -5.56 11.64
CA ARG A 60 -6.52 -5.28 10.57
C ARG A 60 -6.65 -6.25 9.39
N HIS A 61 -6.96 -7.52 9.65
CA HIS A 61 -6.87 -8.60 8.66
C HIS A 61 -8.19 -9.36 8.47
N GLY A 62 -9.21 -9.14 9.30
CA GLY A 62 -10.49 -9.86 9.28
C GLY A 62 -11.29 -9.72 7.99
N ARG A 63 -10.98 -8.72 7.15
CA ARG A 63 -11.54 -8.60 5.79
C ARG A 63 -11.25 -9.80 4.87
N ALA A 64 -10.25 -10.62 5.21
CA ALA A 64 -9.95 -11.85 4.48
C ALA A 64 -11.06 -12.91 4.62
N VAL A 65 -11.88 -12.83 5.67
CA VAL A 65 -12.91 -13.83 5.99
C VAL A 65 -14.27 -13.23 6.25
N SER A 66 -14.37 -11.90 6.35
CA SER A 66 -15.58 -11.20 6.75
C SER A 66 -15.86 -9.98 5.89
N ILE A 67 -17.15 -9.67 5.77
CA ILE A 67 -17.65 -8.46 5.11
C ILE A 67 -18.56 -7.69 6.07
N SER A 68 -18.50 -6.37 6.01
CA SER A 68 -19.46 -5.52 6.72
C SER A 68 -20.74 -5.40 5.93
N VAL A 69 -21.90 -5.56 6.57
CA VAL A 69 -23.20 -5.32 5.89
C VAL A 69 -23.31 -3.90 5.34
N HIS A 70 -22.57 -2.94 5.92
CA HIS A 70 -22.53 -1.57 5.45
C HIS A 70 -21.81 -1.42 4.10
N GLN A 71 -20.78 -2.23 3.84
CA GLN A 71 -20.06 -2.24 2.57
C GLN A 71 -20.91 -2.75 1.41
N VAL A 72 -21.96 -3.54 1.70
CA VAL A 72 -22.88 -4.08 0.71
C VAL A 72 -23.87 -3.02 0.21
N GLY A 73 -24.14 -1.98 0.99
CA GLY A 73 -25.09 -0.94 0.61
C GLY A 73 -24.67 -0.18 -0.66
N GLN A 74 -25.66 0.28 -1.45
CA GLN A 74 -25.44 0.89 -2.77
C GLN A 74 -24.43 2.05 -2.74
N ARG A 75 -24.39 2.81 -1.63
CA ARG A 75 -23.47 3.93 -1.42
C ARG A 75 -21.99 3.51 -1.43
N TYR A 76 -21.71 2.26 -1.06
CA TYR A 76 -20.35 1.75 -0.84
C TYR A 76 -19.95 0.69 -1.86
N SER A 77 -20.91 0.02 -2.48
CA SER A 77 -20.67 -1.14 -3.35
C SER A 77 -20.68 -0.81 -4.84
N ALA A 78 -20.41 0.43 -5.27
CA ALA A 78 -20.57 0.98 -6.63
C ALA A 78 -20.60 -0.04 -7.80
N GLY A 79 -21.77 -0.63 -8.08
CA GLY A 79 -21.97 -1.60 -9.16
C GLY A 79 -21.47 -3.04 -8.93
N GLU A 80 -20.90 -3.36 -7.76
CA GLU A 80 -20.42 -4.70 -7.38
C GLU A 80 -21.58 -5.70 -7.17
N TYR A 81 -22.70 -5.21 -6.64
CA TYR A 81 -23.89 -6.01 -6.32
C TYR A 81 -25.09 -5.61 -7.19
N ARG A 82 -25.91 -6.60 -7.56
CA ARG A 82 -27.09 -6.44 -8.41
C ARG A 82 -28.27 -5.82 -7.67
N ALA A 83 -28.45 -6.15 -6.40
CA ALA A 83 -29.49 -5.65 -5.50
C ALA A 83 -28.88 -5.37 -4.11
N PRO A 84 -28.01 -4.35 -3.99
CA PRO A 84 -27.23 -4.10 -2.78
C PRO A 84 -28.07 -3.83 -1.54
N ASN A 85 -29.17 -3.09 -1.67
CA ASN A 85 -30.00 -2.70 -0.53
C ASN A 85 -30.81 -3.89 0.01
N GLU A 86 -31.40 -4.70 -0.88
CA GLU A 86 -32.11 -5.92 -0.54
C GLU A 86 -31.18 -6.98 0.04
N THR A 87 -29.95 -7.06 -0.48
CA THR A 87 -28.90 -7.95 0.05
C THR A 87 -28.52 -7.54 1.47
N ARG A 88 -28.25 -6.24 1.70
CA ARG A 88 -27.96 -5.69 3.02
C ARG A 88 -29.10 -5.98 4.00
N GLU A 89 -30.34 -5.68 3.62
CA GLU A 89 -31.52 -5.90 4.48
C GLU A 89 -31.70 -7.38 4.85
N THR A 90 -31.45 -8.29 3.90
CA THR A 90 -31.51 -9.73 4.14
C THR A 90 -30.45 -10.17 5.15
N LEU A 91 -29.21 -9.69 5.02
CA LEU A 91 -28.13 -9.97 5.97
C LEU A 91 -28.42 -9.41 7.36
N GLU A 92 -28.86 -8.15 7.45
CA GLU A 92 -29.23 -7.50 8.72
C GLU A 92 -30.38 -8.24 9.41
N THR A 93 -31.39 -8.66 8.64
CA THR A 93 -32.51 -9.44 9.17
C THR A 93 -32.04 -10.81 9.68
N ALA A 94 -31.16 -11.49 8.94
CA ALA A 94 -30.60 -12.77 9.37
C ALA A 94 -29.76 -12.61 10.65
N MET A 95 -28.95 -11.55 10.75
CA MET A 95 -28.17 -11.26 11.96
C MET A 95 -29.06 -11.00 13.18
N ARG A 96 -30.20 -10.33 12.99
CA ARG A 96 -31.14 -10.00 14.06
C ARG A 96 -32.01 -11.17 14.50
N LYS A 97 -32.52 -11.97 13.54
CA LYS A 97 -33.51 -13.03 13.76
C LYS A 97 -32.94 -14.45 13.70
N GLY A 98 -31.67 -14.59 13.33
CA GLY A 98 -31.00 -15.87 13.06
C GLY A 98 -31.21 -16.40 11.64
N THR A 99 -32.27 -15.97 10.94
CA THR A 99 -32.60 -16.38 9.57
C THR A 99 -33.35 -15.30 8.82
N ALA A 100 -33.16 -15.24 7.50
CA ALA A 100 -33.90 -14.37 6.60
C ALA A 100 -34.09 -15.04 5.23
N ARG A 101 -35.18 -14.68 4.54
CA ARG A 101 -35.45 -15.11 3.18
C ARG A 101 -35.60 -13.92 2.23
N THR A 102 -35.17 -14.10 0.98
CA THR A 102 -35.36 -13.12 -0.08
C THR A 102 -35.84 -13.76 -1.38
N ALA A 103 -36.81 -13.11 -2.03
CA ALA A 103 -37.30 -13.48 -3.36
C ALA A 103 -36.60 -12.68 -4.48
N ALA A 104 -35.79 -11.66 -4.14
CA ALA A 104 -35.14 -10.82 -5.11
C ALA A 104 -33.97 -11.57 -5.78
N VAL A 105 -34.11 -11.88 -7.07
CA VAL A 105 -33.11 -12.66 -7.84
C VAL A 105 -31.73 -11.99 -7.82
N GLY A 106 -31.68 -10.65 -7.84
CA GLY A 106 -30.44 -9.89 -7.67
C GLY A 106 -29.76 -10.20 -6.33
N ALA A 107 -30.51 -10.11 -5.24
CA ALA A 107 -29.98 -10.35 -3.89
C ALA A 107 -29.53 -11.81 -3.71
N GLN A 108 -30.26 -12.78 -4.29
CA GLN A 108 -29.86 -14.19 -4.27
C GLN A 108 -28.51 -14.42 -4.98
N ALA A 109 -28.23 -13.69 -6.06
CA ALA A 109 -26.94 -13.75 -6.74
C ALA A 109 -25.82 -13.12 -5.89
N ASP A 110 -26.09 -11.97 -5.28
CA ASP A 110 -25.15 -11.23 -4.45
C ASP A 110 -24.80 -12.02 -3.18
N LEU A 111 -25.80 -12.56 -2.47
CA LEU A 111 -25.61 -13.40 -1.28
C LEU A 111 -24.75 -14.62 -1.58
N ARG A 112 -24.96 -15.27 -2.72
CA ARG A 112 -24.10 -16.39 -3.16
C ARG A 112 -22.68 -15.92 -3.45
N ALA A 113 -22.49 -14.75 -4.04
CA ALA A 113 -21.16 -14.19 -4.28
C ALA A 113 -20.44 -13.87 -2.97
N ILE A 114 -21.14 -13.24 -2.03
CA ILE A 114 -20.64 -12.93 -0.70
C ILE A 114 -20.26 -14.21 0.05
N ALA A 115 -21.11 -15.25 0.03
CA ALA A 115 -20.87 -16.54 0.69
C ALA A 115 -19.71 -17.35 0.11
N ARG A 116 -19.34 -17.14 -1.16
CA ARG A 116 -18.15 -17.78 -1.76
C ARG A 116 -16.86 -17.20 -1.20
N ASN A 117 -16.84 -15.89 -0.94
CA ASN A 117 -15.63 -15.19 -0.55
C ASN A 117 -15.51 -15.03 0.96
N ASN A 118 -16.63 -14.91 1.68
CA ASN A 118 -16.69 -14.59 3.09
C ASN A 118 -17.38 -15.70 3.91
N THR A 119 -16.85 -15.94 5.10
CA THR A 119 -17.41 -16.88 6.07
C THR A 119 -18.24 -16.16 7.14
N TYR A 120 -17.93 -14.89 7.38
CA TYR A 120 -18.57 -14.08 8.41
C TYR A 120 -19.16 -12.79 7.84
N VAL A 121 -20.21 -12.31 8.49
CA VAL A 121 -20.73 -10.95 8.32
C VAL A 121 -20.71 -10.25 9.67
N HIS A 122 -20.51 -8.93 9.65
CA HIS A 122 -20.56 -8.12 10.86
C HIS A 122 -21.22 -6.77 10.62
N ASP A 123 -21.64 -6.15 11.70
CA ASP A 123 -22.11 -4.77 11.72
C ASP A 123 -20.99 -3.87 12.23
N ALA A 124 -20.45 -3.02 11.35
CA ALA A 124 -19.37 -2.10 11.69
C ALA A 124 -19.84 -0.85 12.47
N TYR A 125 -21.15 -0.58 12.50
CA TYR A 125 -21.74 0.59 13.18
C TYR A 125 -22.76 0.21 14.24
N GLY A 126 -22.91 -1.09 14.53
CA GLY A 126 -23.72 -1.55 15.64
C GLY A 126 -23.17 -1.08 16.99
N GLU A 127 -24.03 -1.04 18.02
CA GLU A 127 -23.64 -0.64 19.38
C GLU A 127 -22.45 -1.45 19.93
N ARG A 128 -22.30 -2.69 19.43
CA ARG A 128 -21.13 -3.55 19.64
C ARG A 128 -20.80 -4.23 18.33
N GLU A 129 -19.52 -4.25 17.97
CA GLU A 129 -19.05 -4.98 16.80
C GLU A 129 -19.25 -6.48 17.05
N GLN A 130 -20.27 -7.05 16.39
CA GLN A 130 -20.64 -8.46 16.52
C GLN A 130 -20.47 -9.16 15.19
N TYR A 131 -19.83 -10.32 15.26
CA TYR A 131 -19.58 -11.17 14.11
C TYR A 131 -20.56 -12.32 14.09
N TYR A 132 -21.03 -12.65 12.89
CA TYR A 132 -21.95 -13.74 12.64
C TYR A 132 -21.37 -14.64 11.58
N ARG A 133 -21.29 -15.93 11.86
CA ARG A 133 -21.08 -16.92 10.81
C ARG A 133 -22.39 -17.04 10.04
N PHE A 134 -22.35 -16.85 8.73
CA PHE A 134 -23.53 -16.95 7.90
C PHE A 134 -23.44 -18.14 6.94
N SER A 135 -24.59 -18.69 6.57
CA SER A 135 -24.74 -19.64 5.46
C SER A 135 -25.79 -19.11 4.49
N VAL A 136 -25.61 -19.45 3.22
CA VAL A 136 -26.55 -19.13 2.15
C VAL A 136 -26.98 -20.44 1.51
N GLU A 137 -28.28 -20.71 1.58
CA GLU A 137 -28.93 -21.95 1.19
C GLU A 137 -30.04 -21.67 0.17
N GLU A 138 -30.72 -22.72 -0.31
CA GLU A 138 -31.84 -22.61 -1.25
C GLU A 138 -31.51 -21.71 -2.48
N ASN A 139 -30.31 -21.88 -3.04
CA ASN A 139 -29.84 -21.11 -4.20
C ASN A 139 -29.78 -19.58 -3.97
N GLY A 140 -29.56 -19.14 -2.73
CA GLY A 140 -29.46 -17.73 -2.38
C GLY A 140 -30.69 -17.15 -1.72
N SER A 141 -31.81 -17.89 -1.66
CA SER A 141 -33.06 -17.39 -1.09
C SER A 141 -33.13 -17.48 0.43
N LEU A 142 -32.33 -18.33 1.07
CA LEU A 142 -32.31 -18.50 2.52
C LEU A 142 -30.92 -18.13 3.07
N VAL A 143 -30.89 -17.25 4.07
CA VAL A 143 -29.68 -16.88 4.79
C VAL A 143 -29.86 -17.21 6.25
N THR A 144 -28.92 -17.93 6.85
CA THR A 144 -28.85 -18.08 8.30
C THR A 144 -27.63 -17.36 8.84
N ALA A 145 -27.74 -16.76 10.02
CA ALA A 145 -26.63 -16.07 10.67
C ALA A 145 -26.62 -16.42 12.16
N ARG A 146 -25.45 -16.82 12.66
CA ARG A 146 -25.26 -17.20 14.07
C ARG A 146 -24.10 -16.41 14.67
N ASN A 147 -24.35 -15.79 15.82
CA ASN A 147 -23.32 -15.04 16.53
C ASN A 147 -22.11 -15.95 16.83
N VAL A 148 -20.91 -15.41 16.66
CA VAL A 148 -19.65 -16.10 16.95
C VAL A 148 -18.72 -15.21 17.77
N THR A 149 -17.85 -15.85 18.54
CA THR A 149 -16.81 -15.14 19.28
C THR A 149 -15.76 -14.55 18.36
N LEU A 150 -15.18 -13.43 18.76
CA LEU A 150 -14.08 -12.79 18.05
C LEU A 150 -12.88 -13.73 17.90
N GLN A 151 -12.60 -14.57 18.91
CA GLN A 151 -11.59 -15.62 18.86
C GLN A 151 -11.76 -16.54 17.64
N ARG A 152 -13.01 -16.93 17.34
CA ARG A 152 -13.27 -17.82 16.19
C ARG A 152 -13.01 -17.10 14.86
N VAL A 153 -13.31 -15.82 14.79
CA VAL A 153 -13.02 -15.00 13.61
C VAL A 153 -11.51 -14.80 13.45
N ALA A 154 -10.79 -14.54 14.54
CA ALA A 154 -9.33 -14.41 14.53
C ALA A 154 -8.65 -15.70 14.08
N ASN A 155 -9.06 -16.85 14.63
CA ASN A 155 -8.53 -18.15 14.19
C ASN A 155 -8.74 -18.37 12.69
N ALA A 156 -9.96 -18.15 12.18
CA ALA A 156 -10.25 -18.28 10.76
C ALA A 156 -9.47 -17.27 9.89
N THR A 157 -9.26 -16.06 10.41
CA THR A 157 -8.44 -15.02 9.76
C THR A 157 -6.99 -15.46 9.62
N VAL A 158 -6.41 -16.04 10.67
CA VAL A 158 -5.05 -16.58 10.64
C VAL A 158 -4.98 -17.81 9.72
N GLU A 159 -5.88 -18.77 9.87
CA GLU A 159 -5.91 -20.00 9.06
C GLU A 159 -5.99 -19.72 7.55
N ARG A 160 -6.78 -18.71 7.14
CA ARG A 160 -6.98 -18.37 5.73
C ARG A 160 -6.02 -17.31 5.21
N GLY A 161 -5.59 -16.38 6.07
CA GLY A 161 -4.89 -15.16 5.67
C GLY A 161 -3.42 -15.09 6.05
N ALA A 162 -2.94 -15.95 6.95
CA ALA A 162 -1.53 -15.95 7.33
C ALA A 162 -0.66 -16.62 6.27
N TYR A 163 0.39 -15.92 5.85
CA TYR A 163 1.41 -16.48 4.99
C TYR A 163 2.44 -17.24 5.82
N SER A 164 2.67 -18.50 5.50
CA SER A 164 3.77 -19.27 6.09
C SER A 164 5.09 -18.77 5.50
N TYR A 165 5.96 -18.23 6.34
CA TYR A 165 7.28 -17.71 5.95
C TYR A 165 8.11 -18.76 5.19
N GLU A 166 8.05 -20.02 5.62
CA GLU A 166 8.76 -21.14 4.99
C GLU A 166 8.25 -21.52 3.59
N ARG A 167 7.12 -20.97 3.16
CA ARG A 167 6.59 -21.17 1.80
C ARG A 167 6.84 -19.97 0.89
N LEU A 168 7.40 -18.88 1.43
CA LEU A 168 7.75 -17.71 0.63
C LEU A 168 9.03 -17.98 -0.18
N SER A 169 9.12 -17.35 -1.36
CA SER A 169 10.36 -17.35 -2.15
C SER A 169 11.48 -16.64 -1.37
N PRO A 170 12.76 -16.91 -1.69
CA PRO A 170 13.89 -16.25 -1.03
C PRO A 170 13.79 -14.71 -1.04
N GLU A 171 13.35 -14.12 -2.14
CA GLU A 171 13.20 -12.67 -2.29
C GLU A 171 12.04 -12.13 -1.44
N ALA A 172 10.92 -12.87 -1.37
CA ALA A 172 9.78 -12.51 -0.53
C ALA A 172 10.15 -12.59 0.97
N ARG A 173 10.91 -13.61 1.36
CA ARG A 173 11.47 -13.74 2.72
C ARG A 173 12.37 -12.57 3.06
N GLU A 174 13.23 -12.15 2.13
CA GLU A 174 14.11 -11.00 2.34
C GLU A 174 13.33 -9.70 2.57
N THR A 175 12.24 -9.47 1.82
CA THR A 175 11.34 -8.32 2.05
C THR A 175 10.69 -8.39 3.42
N VAL A 176 10.15 -9.54 3.82
CA VAL A 176 9.58 -9.74 5.16
C VAL A 176 10.61 -9.50 6.25
N ASP A 177 11.83 -10.04 6.11
CA ASP A 177 12.92 -9.86 7.07
C ASP A 177 13.37 -8.40 7.16
N ARG A 178 13.34 -7.65 6.05
CA ARG A 178 13.59 -6.20 6.08
C ARG A 178 12.49 -5.47 6.85
N VAL A 179 11.22 -5.81 6.66
CA VAL A 179 10.12 -5.25 7.46
C VAL A 179 10.33 -5.57 8.94
N LEU A 180 10.52 -6.84 9.29
CA LEU A 180 10.69 -7.28 10.68
C LEU A 180 11.87 -6.59 11.37
N ARG A 181 13.04 -6.52 10.72
CA ARG A 181 14.23 -5.88 11.30
C ARG A 181 14.07 -4.39 11.53
N ASN A 182 13.44 -3.67 10.60
CA ASN A 182 13.24 -2.21 10.73
C ASN A 182 11.94 -1.89 11.49
N SER A 183 11.28 -2.87 12.10
CA SER A 183 10.05 -2.65 12.86
C SER A 183 10.31 -2.00 14.22
N SER A 184 11.48 -2.19 14.82
CA SER A 184 11.90 -1.47 16.02
C SER A 184 12.33 -0.03 15.73
N ASP A 185 12.75 0.24 14.50
CA ASP A 185 13.23 1.55 14.08
C ASP A 185 12.02 2.47 13.81
N GLY A 186 12.15 3.75 14.16
CA GLY A 186 11.02 4.68 14.30
C GLY A 186 10.12 4.82 13.07
N ASP A 187 10.66 4.59 11.87
CA ASP A 187 9.99 4.89 10.60
C ASP A 187 9.44 3.66 9.86
N GLY A 188 9.76 2.44 10.33
CA GLY A 188 9.42 1.20 9.62
C GLY A 188 10.22 0.98 8.33
N TYR A 189 9.89 -0.08 7.57
CA TYR A 189 10.52 -0.38 6.28
C TYR A 189 9.64 0.04 5.11
N ARG A 190 10.23 0.78 4.15
CA ARG A 190 9.57 1.16 2.89
C ARG A 190 10.13 0.33 1.73
N PRO A 191 9.45 -0.75 1.30
CA PRO A 191 9.93 -1.61 0.23
C PRO A 191 9.87 -0.92 -1.14
N ARG A 192 10.59 -1.46 -2.13
CA ARG A 192 10.51 -1.00 -3.52
C ARG A 192 9.27 -1.54 -4.21
N VAL A 193 8.75 -0.84 -5.20
CA VAL A 193 7.56 -1.26 -5.96
C VAL A 193 7.71 -2.64 -6.60
N ASN A 194 8.95 -3.05 -6.89
CA ASN A 194 9.29 -4.34 -7.51
C ASN A 194 9.83 -5.36 -6.51
N ASP A 195 9.90 -5.04 -5.21
CA ASP A 195 10.32 -6.03 -4.22
C ASP A 195 9.25 -7.14 -4.16
N ALA A 196 9.69 -8.40 -4.08
CA ALA A 196 8.77 -9.52 -3.93
C ALA A 196 7.95 -9.35 -2.64
N PHE A 197 6.68 -9.80 -2.66
CA PHE A 197 5.71 -9.76 -1.54
C PHE A 197 5.08 -8.39 -1.26
N VAL A 198 5.51 -7.30 -1.91
CA VAL A 198 4.97 -5.95 -1.67
C VAL A 198 3.51 -5.81 -2.02
N ASP A 199 3.06 -6.49 -3.07
CA ASP A 199 1.67 -6.56 -3.53
C ASP A 199 0.73 -7.22 -2.51
N ARG A 200 1.28 -7.95 -1.54
CA ARG A 200 0.52 -8.66 -0.49
C ARG A 200 0.45 -7.89 0.82
N LEU A 201 1.19 -6.79 0.97
CA LEU A 201 1.19 -5.97 2.18
C LEU A 201 -0.05 -5.04 2.22
N PRO A 202 -0.65 -4.79 3.40
CA PRO A 202 -0.35 -5.37 4.73
C PRO A 202 -0.78 -6.85 4.84
N ALA A 203 -0.05 -7.63 5.65
CA ALA A 203 -0.20 -9.09 5.73
C ALA A 203 0.02 -9.65 7.14
N LEU A 204 -0.53 -10.85 7.39
CA LEU A 204 -0.12 -11.71 8.51
C LEU A 204 0.95 -12.69 8.01
N VAL A 205 2.05 -12.82 8.74
CA VAL A 205 3.11 -13.79 8.42
C VAL A 205 3.44 -14.62 9.64
N GLU A 206 3.41 -15.93 9.49
CA GLU A 206 3.87 -16.87 10.52
C GLU A 206 5.32 -17.26 10.24
N LYS A 207 6.22 -16.92 11.17
CA LYS A 207 7.65 -17.23 11.11
C LYS A 207 8.04 -17.94 12.40
N GLU A 208 8.61 -19.14 12.29
CA GLU A 208 9.09 -19.92 13.44
C GLU A 208 8.03 -20.12 14.55
N GLY A 209 6.76 -20.30 14.17
CA GLY A 209 5.63 -20.44 15.09
C GLY A 209 5.18 -19.13 15.77
N THR A 210 5.79 -18.00 15.41
CA THR A 210 5.39 -16.66 15.87
C THR A 210 4.61 -15.96 14.76
N LEU A 211 3.45 -15.40 15.12
CA LEU A 211 2.61 -14.66 14.20
C LEU A 211 2.98 -13.17 14.24
N HIS A 212 3.29 -12.62 13.06
CA HIS A 212 3.62 -11.22 12.87
C HIS A 212 2.53 -10.52 12.05
N SER A 213 1.94 -9.47 12.60
CA SER A 213 1.02 -8.58 11.89
C SER A 213 1.80 -7.44 11.26
N ILE A 214 2.01 -7.52 9.94
CA ILE A 214 2.59 -6.43 9.15
C ILE A 214 1.50 -5.44 8.76
N THR A 215 1.68 -4.17 9.11
CA THR A 215 0.74 -3.10 8.83
C THR A 215 1.43 -1.89 8.22
N ALA A 216 0.68 -1.11 7.43
CA ALA A 216 1.11 0.21 7.00
C ALA A 216 1.17 1.11 8.25
N TYR A 217 2.33 1.73 8.47
CA TYR A 217 2.62 2.53 9.66
C TYR A 217 2.60 4.03 9.34
N THR A 218 3.31 4.45 8.30
CA THR A 218 3.28 5.83 7.82
C THR A 218 3.09 5.91 6.31
N HIS A 219 2.56 7.04 5.85
CA HIS A 219 2.50 7.41 4.44
C HIS A 219 3.57 8.47 4.18
N VAL A 220 4.43 8.21 3.20
CA VAL A 220 5.45 9.14 2.75
C VAL A 220 5.03 9.67 1.39
N ASP A 221 4.64 10.94 1.41
CA ASP A 221 4.44 11.74 0.20
C ASP A 221 5.81 12.07 -0.41
N ASP A 222 6.21 11.35 -1.45
CA ASP A 222 7.40 11.67 -2.25
C ASP A 222 7.10 12.85 -3.21
N PHE A 223 6.65 13.98 -2.66
CA PHE A 223 6.54 15.25 -3.38
C PHE A 223 7.78 16.11 -3.08
N GLY A 224 8.94 15.64 -3.53
CA GLY A 224 10.18 16.41 -3.50
C GLY A 224 10.66 16.66 -4.91
N PHE A 225 11.01 17.91 -5.24
CA PHE A 225 11.93 18.16 -6.35
C PHE A 225 13.18 17.31 -6.10
N GLY A 226 13.36 16.23 -6.85
CA GLY A 226 14.39 15.24 -6.58
C GLY A 226 15.76 15.88 -6.43
N THR A 227 16.63 15.33 -5.58
CA THR A 227 18.01 15.84 -5.36
C THR A 227 18.76 16.06 -6.68
N ALA A 228 18.49 15.23 -7.69
CA ALA A 228 19.02 15.38 -9.05
C ALA A 228 18.60 16.69 -9.75
N LEU A 229 17.38 17.17 -9.54
CA LEU A 229 16.93 18.46 -10.07
C LEU A 229 17.65 19.62 -9.38
N VAL A 230 17.80 19.55 -8.05
CA VAL A 230 18.53 20.57 -7.27
C VAL A 230 20.00 20.63 -7.71
N VAL A 231 20.64 19.47 -7.85
CA VAL A 231 22.00 19.36 -8.37
C VAL A 231 22.06 19.91 -9.81
N GLY A 232 21.08 19.59 -10.66
CA GLY A 232 21.02 20.10 -12.03
C GLY A 232 20.87 21.61 -12.12
N LEU A 233 20.06 22.22 -11.27
CA LEU A 233 19.96 23.67 -11.13
C LEU A 233 21.30 24.28 -10.67
N GLY A 234 21.98 23.64 -9.72
CA GLY A 234 23.31 24.05 -9.27
C GLY A 234 24.34 24.04 -10.41
N VAL A 235 24.39 22.95 -11.19
CA VAL A 235 25.29 22.82 -12.34
C VAL A 235 24.96 23.86 -13.42
N ALA A 236 23.68 24.10 -13.71
CA ALA A 236 23.26 25.15 -14.64
C ALA A 236 23.70 26.54 -14.18
N GLY A 237 23.59 26.83 -12.87
CA GLY A 237 24.06 28.07 -12.27
C GLY A 237 25.56 28.27 -12.47
N VAL A 238 26.37 27.23 -12.23
CA VAL A 238 27.81 27.26 -12.53
C VAL A 238 28.04 27.50 -14.03
N GLY A 239 27.27 26.85 -14.89
CA GLY A 239 27.35 27.05 -16.34
C GLY A 239 27.10 28.49 -16.78
N ALA A 240 26.09 29.14 -16.21
CA ALA A 240 25.80 30.54 -16.45
C ALA A 240 26.95 31.46 -16.00
N VAL A 241 27.55 31.20 -14.83
CA VAL A 241 28.72 31.96 -14.36
C VAL A 241 29.91 31.78 -15.30
N LEU A 242 30.19 30.56 -15.75
CA LEU A 242 31.29 30.28 -16.67
C LEU A 242 31.10 30.98 -18.03
N LEU A 243 29.86 31.08 -18.53
CA LEU A 243 29.55 31.84 -19.74
C LEU A 243 29.77 33.35 -19.55
N LEU A 244 29.35 33.91 -18.42
CA LEU A 244 29.54 35.33 -18.11
C LEU A 244 31.02 35.68 -17.94
N VAL A 245 31.76 34.87 -17.17
CA VAL A 245 33.22 35.06 -16.98
C VAL A 245 33.96 34.83 -18.28
N GLY A 246 33.63 33.79 -19.05
CA GLY A 246 34.19 33.54 -20.38
C GLY A 246 33.96 34.71 -21.33
N GLY A 247 32.73 35.25 -21.38
CA GLY A 247 32.39 36.43 -22.17
C GLY A 247 33.16 37.68 -21.76
N ALA A 248 33.26 37.95 -20.46
CA ALA A 248 34.03 39.09 -19.92
C ALA A 248 35.53 38.96 -20.25
N VAL A 249 36.13 37.78 -20.04
CA VAL A 249 37.54 37.51 -20.37
C VAL A 249 37.78 37.62 -21.87
N TYR A 250 36.85 37.15 -22.70
CA TYR A 250 36.93 37.29 -24.15
C TYR A 250 36.89 38.76 -24.59
N ALA A 251 35.96 39.55 -24.04
CA ALA A 251 35.84 40.98 -24.33
C ALA A 251 37.10 41.76 -23.91
N VAL A 252 37.65 41.49 -22.73
CA VAL A 252 38.91 42.10 -22.25
C VAL A 252 40.09 41.71 -23.15
N ALA A 253 40.16 40.45 -23.59
CA ALA A 253 41.20 39.97 -24.51
C ALA A 253 41.02 40.50 -25.95
N TRP A 254 39.83 40.99 -26.29
CA TRP A 254 39.56 41.65 -27.58
C TRP A 254 39.91 43.14 -27.53
N TRP A 255 39.63 43.83 -26.41
CA TRP A 255 39.99 45.24 -26.20
C TRP A 255 41.50 45.50 -26.02
N ARG A 256 42.27 44.47 -25.63
CA ARG A 256 43.72 44.58 -25.38
C ARG A 256 44.61 44.14 -26.56
N GLU A 257 44.01 43.62 -27.63
CA GLU A 257 44.69 43.38 -28.91
C GLU A 257 44.32 44.52 -29.87
#